data_AF-A0A7V7SW78-F1
#
_entry.id   AF-A0A7V7SW78-F1
#
_cell.length_a   1.000
_cell.length_b   1.000
_cell.length_c   1.000
_cell.angle_alpha   90.00
_cell.angle_beta   90.00
_cell.angle_gamma   90.00
#
_symmetry.space_group_name_H-M   'P 1'
#
loop_
_entity.id
_entity.type
_entity.pdbx_description
1 polymer ?
#
loop_
_entity_poly.entity_id
_entity_poly.type
_entity_poly.pdbx_seq_one_letter_code
_entity_poly.pdbx_strand_id
1 'polypeptide(L)'
;MPHDPEKRMREGAKILMQVLGPEGFSFRIVRTGPSSGGKYCQAELSCGHRKIKLHYRWSLGLVRYCIGNQSTSHTAYVTALGIEGDSQFPGFPEDDPMAAFRNLACDLYLIVADFLAGNGKVLAQAAAAEENENRIRQRQLLIQSVGDTRRRSKAREAFRIKNYIAVVKLLEELEYPDDMTPAELKMLAIARKRLHAG
;
A
#
# COMPACT_ATOMS: atom_id res chain seq x y z
N MET A 1 -1.72 23.80 -21.84
CA MET A 1 -2.45 22.70 -22.52
C MET A 1 -3.43 22.09 -21.53
N PRO A 2 -4.71 21.85 -21.88
CA PRO A 2 -5.62 21.18 -20.99
C PRO A 2 -5.12 19.76 -20.69
N HIS A 3 -5.13 19.41 -19.42
CA HIS A 3 -4.70 18.12 -18.93
C HIS A 3 -5.67 17.03 -19.39
N ASP A 4 -5.18 16.10 -20.23
CA ASP A 4 -5.93 14.97 -20.77
C ASP A 4 -5.29 13.64 -20.34
N PRO A 5 -5.75 13.04 -19.23
CA PRO A 5 -5.24 11.78 -18.70
C PRO A 5 -5.30 10.62 -19.69
N GLU A 6 -6.34 10.56 -20.53
CA GLU A 6 -6.50 9.46 -21.47
C GLU A 6 -5.44 9.56 -22.57
N LYS A 7 -5.28 10.75 -23.14
CA LYS A 7 -4.23 11.00 -24.14
C LYS A 7 -2.85 10.69 -23.57
N ARG A 8 -2.55 11.17 -22.36
CA ARG A 8 -1.28 10.89 -21.68
C ARG A 8 -1.06 9.40 -21.39
N MET A 9 -2.10 8.70 -20.96
CA MET A 9 -2.03 7.24 -20.75
C MET A 9 -1.74 6.51 -22.07
N ARG A 10 -2.37 6.90 -23.19
CA ARG A 10 -2.11 6.29 -24.50
C ARG A 10 -0.69 6.57 -25.00
N GLU A 11 -0.18 7.79 -24.81
CA GLU A 11 1.21 8.16 -25.12
C GLU A 11 2.19 7.33 -24.28
N GLY A 12 2.00 7.28 -22.97
CA GLY A 12 2.83 6.50 -22.06
C GLY A 12 2.77 5.00 -22.32
N ALA A 13 1.60 4.47 -22.67
CA ALA A 13 1.45 3.07 -23.04
C ALA A 13 2.30 2.68 -24.25
N LYS A 14 2.51 3.57 -25.23
CA LYS A 14 3.41 3.28 -26.37
C LYS A 14 4.83 3.00 -25.90
N ILE A 15 5.31 3.69 -24.86
CA ILE A 15 6.64 3.45 -24.27
C ILE A 15 6.67 2.06 -23.63
N LEU A 16 5.69 1.74 -22.79
CA LEU A 16 5.62 0.43 -22.14
C LEU A 16 5.48 -0.72 -23.15
N MET A 17 4.74 -0.50 -24.24
CA MET A 17 4.55 -1.48 -25.31
C MET A 17 5.81 -1.79 -26.10
N GLN A 18 6.86 -0.95 -26.05
CA GLN A 18 8.15 -1.31 -26.63
C GLN A 18 8.80 -2.49 -25.90
N VAL A 19 8.54 -2.63 -24.60
CA VAL A 19 9.03 -3.73 -23.75
C VAL A 19 8.05 -4.90 -23.75
N LEU A 20 6.75 -4.60 -23.60
CA LEU A 20 5.72 -5.62 -23.35
C LEU A 20 5.09 -6.18 -24.62
N GLY A 21 5.15 -5.45 -25.74
CA GLY A 21 4.60 -5.87 -27.03
C GLY A 21 5.22 -7.17 -27.55
N PRO A 22 6.56 -7.32 -27.54
CA PRO A 22 7.23 -8.58 -27.91
C PRO A 22 6.76 -9.78 -27.08
N GLU A 23 6.36 -9.56 -25.82
CA GLU A 23 5.86 -10.58 -24.89
C GLU A 23 4.35 -10.86 -25.03
N GLY A 24 3.71 -10.31 -26.08
CA GLY A 24 2.30 -10.55 -26.40
C GLY A 24 1.30 -9.78 -25.54
N PHE A 25 1.74 -8.76 -24.79
CA PHE A 25 0.81 -7.90 -24.07
C PHE A 25 -0.02 -7.04 -25.03
N SER A 26 -1.22 -6.69 -24.57
CA SER A 26 -2.12 -5.76 -25.25
C SER A 26 -2.56 -4.67 -24.28
N PHE A 27 -2.68 -3.44 -24.78
CA PHE A 27 -3.09 -2.28 -24.01
C PHE A 27 -4.59 -1.98 -24.16
N ARG A 28 -5.26 -1.64 -23.06
CA ARG A 28 -6.66 -1.19 -23.06
C ARG A 28 -6.92 -0.13 -21.99
N ILE A 29 -7.68 0.91 -22.35
CA ILE A 29 -8.28 1.83 -21.38
C ILE A 29 -9.47 1.15 -20.71
N VAL A 30 -9.47 1.11 -19.38
CA VAL A 30 -10.54 0.48 -18.58
C VAL A 30 -11.57 1.49 -18.13
N ARG A 31 -11.11 2.66 -17.66
CA ARG A 31 -12.00 3.67 -17.09
C ARG A 31 -11.39 5.06 -17.21
N THR A 32 -12.22 6.04 -17.51
CA THR A 32 -11.87 7.46 -17.42
C THR A 32 -12.98 8.20 -16.68
N GLY A 33 -12.67 9.38 -16.15
CA GLY A 33 -13.70 10.24 -15.58
C GLY A 33 -13.19 11.36 -14.68
N PRO A 34 -14.09 12.24 -14.25
CA PRO A 34 -13.80 13.23 -13.20
C PRO A 34 -13.78 12.58 -11.81
N SER A 35 -13.05 13.20 -10.88
CA SER A 35 -13.06 12.89 -9.44
C SER A 35 -12.69 14.13 -8.64
N SER A 36 -12.77 14.08 -7.30
CA SER A 36 -12.36 15.19 -6.42
C SER A 36 -10.92 15.66 -6.64
N GLY A 37 -10.02 14.78 -7.11
CA GLY A 37 -8.63 15.13 -7.43
C GLY A 37 -8.39 15.55 -8.88
N GLY A 38 -9.44 15.69 -9.70
CA GLY A 38 -9.34 15.97 -11.14
C GLY A 38 -9.65 14.76 -12.02
N LYS A 39 -9.51 14.94 -13.33
CA LYS A 39 -9.73 13.89 -14.33
C LYS A 39 -8.68 12.79 -14.18
N TYR A 40 -9.07 11.54 -14.32
CA TYR A 40 -8.18 10.38 -14.26
C TYR A 40 -8.42 9.42 -15.43
N CYS A 41 -7.45 8.53 -15.63
CA CYS A 41 -7.49 7.42 -16.55
C CYS A 41 -6.93 6.15 -15.88
N GLN A 42 -7.63 5.04 -16.01
CA GLN A 42 -7.21 3.70 -15.62
C GLN A 42 -7.06 2.86 -16.88
N ALA A 43 -5.95 2.13 -16.97
CA ALA A 43 -5.65 1.25 -18.08
C ALA A 43 -5.07 -0.08 -17.58
N GLU A 44 -5.07 -1.04 -18.50
CA GLU A 44 -4.51 -2.36 -18.29
C GLU A 44 -3.63 -2.75 -19.48
N LEU A 45 -2.52 -3.41 -19.17
CA LEU A 45 -1.72 -4.18 -20.12
C LEU A 45 -1.90 -5.66 -19.77
N SER A 46 -2.29 -6.51 -20.72
CA SER A 46 -2.60 -7.92 -20.44
C SER A 46 -2.03 -8.90 -21.44
N CYS A 47 -1.55 -10.04 -20.94
CA CYS A 47 -1.15 -11.23 -21.70
C CYS A 47 -1.64 -12.48 -20.93
N GLY A 48 -2.68 -13.15 -21.46
CA GLY A 48 -3.31 -14.29 -20.79
C GLY A 48 -3.81 -13.97 -19.37
N HIS A 49 -3.27 -14.68 -18.37
CA HIS A 49 -3.61 -14.51 -16.96
C HIS A 49 -2.76 -13.44 -16.26
N ARG A 50 -1.87 -12.76 -16.98
CA ARG A 50 -1.00 -11.71 -16.46
C ARG A 50 -1.54 -10.33 -16.82
N LYS A 51 -1.53 -9.41 -15.86
CA LYS A 51 -1.99 -8.03 -16.07
C LYS A 51 -1.11 -7.02 -15.33
N ILE A 52 -0.93 -5.85 -15.92
CA ILE A 52 -0.38 -4.66 -15.27
C ILE A 52 -1.48 -3.59 -15.28
N LYS A 53 -1.92 -3.17 -14.11
CA LYS A 53 -2.92 -2.11 -13.93
C LYS A 53 -2.22 -0.78 -13.73
N LEU A 54 -2.62 0.23 -14.50
CA LEU A 54 -2.04 1.56 -14.52
C LEU A 54 -3.10 2.60 -14.14
N HIS A 55 -2.75 3.51 -13.25
CA HIS A 55 -3.59 4.65 -12.92
C HIS A 55 -2.81 5.94 -13.18
N TYR A 56 -3.34 6.73 -14.11
CA TYR A 56 -2.83 8.05 -14.44
C TYR A 56 -3.83 9.10 -13.98
N ARG A 57 -3.33 10.08 -13.23
CA ARG A 57 -4.08 11.31 -12.97
C ARG A 57 -3.28 12.46 -13.52
N TRP A 58 -2.38 13.04 -12.74
CA TRP A 58 -1.42 14.07 -13.18
C TRP A 58 -0.13 13.46 -13.70
N SER A 59 0.27 12.35 -13.09
CA SER A 59 1.36 11.45 -13.46
C SER A 59 0.88 10.00 -13.36
N LEU A 60 1.73 9.06 -13.79
CA LEU A 60 1.53 7.64 -13.53
C LEU A 60 1.83 7.36 -12.05
N GLY A 61 0.79 7.09 -11.26
CA GLY A 61 0.90 7.04 -9.80
C GLY A 61 0.75 5.65 -9.18
N LEU A 62 -0.12 4.81 -9.73
CA LEU A 62 -0.35 3.46 -9.19
C LEU A 62 -0.14 2.44 -10.31
N VAL A 63 0.80 1.54 -10.05
CA VAL A 63 1.15 0.41 -10.89
C VAL A 63 0.98 -0.85 -10.05
N ARG A 64 0.14 -1.78 -10.53
CA ARG A 64 -0.05 -3.09 -9.89
C ARG A 64 0.15 -4.21 -10.87
N TYR A 65 0.80 -5.26 -10.42
CA TYR A 65 1.01 -6.49 -11.17
C TYR A 65 -0.01 -7.53 -10.73
N CYS A 66 -0.48 -8.36 -11.65
CA CYS A 66 -1.42 -9.43 -11.39
C CYS A 66 -1.04 -10.70 -12.14
N ILE A 67 -1.16 -11.84 -11.45
CA ILE A 67 -1.11 -13.20 -12.02
C ILE A 67 -2.30 -13.95 -11.43
N GLY A 68 -3.29 -14.29 -12.25
CA GLY A 68 -4.53 -14.89 -11.75
C GLY A 68 -5.25 -14.00 -10.74
N ASN A 69 -5.42 -14.49 -9.51
CA ASN A 69 -6.05 -13.76 -8.40
C ASN A 69 -5.07 -12.99 -7.51
N GLN A 70 -3.76 -13.14 -7.72
CA GLN A 70 -2.74 -12.45 -6.94
C GLN A 70 -2.50 -11.06 -7.50
N SER A 71 -2.30 -10.09 -6.62
CA SER A 71 -1.92 -8.74 -7.03
C SER A 71 -1.03 -8.06 -6.00
N THR A 72 0.01 -7.40 -6.47
CA THR A 72 0.93 -6.61 -5.66
C THR A 72 1.16 -5.23 -6.28
N SER A 73 1.48 -4.23 -5.47
CA SER A 73 2.01 -2.96 -5.97
C SER A 73 3.42 -3.13 -6.55
N HIS A 74 3.82 -2.18 -7.40
CA HIS A 74 5.17 -2.10 -7.93
C HIS A 74 6.23 -2.05 -6.82
N THR A 75 6.06 -1.17 -5.84
CA THR A 75 6.98 -1.01 -4.71
C THR A 75 7.15 -2.34 -3.95
N ALA A 76 6.05 -2.99 -3.55
CA ALA A 76 6.13 -4.26 -2.85
C ALA A 76 6.80 -5.36 -3.70
N TYR A 77 6.61 -5.33 -5.03
CA TYR A 77 7.20 -6.33 -5.91
C TYR A 77 8.71 -6.14 -6.09
N VAL A 78 9.14 -4.92 -6.38
CA VAL A 78 10.56 -4.56 -6.49
C VAL A 78 11.28 -4.88 -5.17
N THR A 79 10.62 -4.63 -4.03
CA THR A 79 11.15 -5.02 -2.72
C THR A 79 11.31 -6.53 -2.56
N ALA A 80 10.30 -7.30 -2.94
CA ALA A 80 10.40 -8.77 -2.88
C ALA A 80 11.47 -9.33 -3.82
N LEU A 81 11.79 -8.62 -4.91
CA LEU A 81 12.86 -8.97 -5.84
C LEU A 81 14.26 -8.52 -5.35
N GLY A 82 14.34 -7.65 -4.34
CA GLY A 82 15.60 -7.12 -3.80
C GLY A 82 16.32 -6.16 -4.75
N ILE A 83 15.58 -5.46 -5.61
CA ILE A 83 16.10 -4.55 -6.65
C ILE A 83 15.67 -3.10 -6.42
N GLU A 84 15.35 -2.70 -5.19
CA GLU A 84 14.90 -1.34 -4.86
C GLU A 84 15.93 -0.27 -5.22
N GLY A 85 17.21 -0.59 -5.08
CA GLY A 85 18.31 0.33 -5.44
C GLY A 85 18.43 0.58 -6.95
N ASP A 86 17.89 -0.32 -7.77
CA ASP A 86 17.94 -0.26 -9.23
C ASP A 86 16.63 0.23 -9.86
N SER A 87 15.54 0.27 -9.08
CA SER A 87 14.23 0.74 -9.54
C SER A 87 14.20 2.26 -9.72
N GLN A 88 13.67 2.68 -10.86
CA GLN A 88 13.57 4.09 -11.24
C GLN A 88 12.15 4.65 -11.06
N PHE A 89 11.12 3.79 -11.00
CA PHE A 89 9.74 4.21 -10.76
C PHE A 89 9.52 4.56 -9.27
N PRO A 90 8.72 5.59 -8.92
CA PRO A 90 7.92 6.43 -9.81
C PRO A 90 8.72 7.44 -10.63
N GLY A 91 9.79 8.01 -10.07
CA GLY A 91 10.46 9.18 -10.64
C GLY A 91 9.55 10.41 -10.65
N PHE A 92 9.98 11.52 -10.05
CA PHE A 92 9.20 12.76 -10.00
C PHE A 92 9.90 13.92 -10.71
N PRO A 93 10.15 13.87 -12.02
CA PRO A 93 10.58 15.07 -12.71
C PRO A 93 9.39 16.03 -12.86
N GLU A 94 9.58 17.26 -12.38
CA GLU A 94 8.54 18.28 -12.25
C GLU A 94 7.85 18.63 -13.58
N ASP A 95 8.55 18.46 -14.71
CA ASP A 95 8.11 18.94 -16.03
C ASP A 95 7.82 17.84 -17.08
N ASP A 96 8.04 16.56 -16.76
CA ASP A 96 7.87 15.47 -17.74
C ASP A 96 6.85 14.41 -17.32
N PRO A 97 5.59 14.49 -17.82
CA PRO A 97 4.55 13.52 -17.50
C PRO A 97 4.83 12.10 -18.01
N MET A 98 5.75 11.95 -18.97
CA MET A 98 6.12 10.65 -19.55
C MET A 98 7.29 9.99 -18.83
N ALA A 99 8.01 10.69 -17.96
CA ALA A 99 9.16 10.12 -17.27
C ALA A 99 8.80 8.92 -16.42
N ALA A 100 7.70 8.96 -15.68
CA ALA A 100 7.26 7.82 -14.89
C ALA A 100 6.97 6.58 -15.76
N PHE A 101 6.54 6.75 -17.02
CA PHE A 101 6.39 5.63 -17.95
C PHE A 101 7.73 5.09 -18.43
N ARG A 102 8.73 5.95 -18.69
CA ARG A 102 10.08 5.49 -19.08
C ARG A 102 10.78 4.79 -17.92
N ASN A 103 10.68 5.33 -16.72
CA ASN A 103 11.22 4.72 -15.51
C ASN A 103 10.56 3.35 -15.26
N LEU A 104 9.23 3.26 -15.38
CA LEU A 104 8.55 1.97 -15.33
C LEU A 104 9.03 1.02 -16.44
N ALA A 105 9.27 1.51 -17.65
CA ALA A 105 9.80 0.68 -18.74
C ALA A 105 11.19 0.13 -18.41
N CYS A 106 12.07 0.92 -17.80
CA CYS A 106 13.36 0.45 -17.29
C CYS A 106 13.18 -0.67 -16.26
N ASP A 107 12.28 -0.47 -15.29
CA ASP A 107 12.05 -1.46 -14.23
C ASP A 107 11.43 -2.75 -14.77
N LEU A 108 10.60 -2.67 -15.83
CA LEU A 108 10.02 -3.85 -16.49
C LEU A 108 11.08 -4.78 -17.08
N TYR A 109 12.23 -4.27 -17.52
CA TYR A 109 13.35 -5.12 -17.96
C TYR A 109 13.98 -5.91 -16.81
N LEU A 110 13.99 -5.35 -15.59
CA LEU A 110 14.50 -6.05 -14.40
C LEU A 110 13.52 -7.12 -13.92
N ILE A 111 12.22 -6.88 -14.11
CA ILE A 111 11.13 -7.73 -13.62
C ILE A 111 10.76 -8.84 -14.63
N VAL A 112 11.22 -8.75 -15.88
CA VAL A 112 10.87 -9.64 -17.02
C VAL A 112 11.01 -11.13 -16.68
N ALA A 113 12.08 -11.51 -15.97
CA ALA A 113 12.43 -12.91 -15.72
C ALA A 113 11.43 -13.62 -14.79
N ASP A 114 10.86 -12.93 -13.80
CA ASP A 114 9.83 -13.51 -12.92
C ASP A 114 8.41 -13.26 -13.44
N PHE A 115 8.10 -12.02 -13.83
CA PHE A 115 6.73 -11.64 -14.17
C PHE A 115 6.30 -12.06 -15.56
N LEU A 116 7.18 -12.01 -16.58
CA LEU A 116 6.78 -12.25 -17.96
C LEU A 116 7.03 -13.70 -18.35
N ALA A 117 8.24 -14.21 -18.06
CA ALA A 117 8.65 -15.57 -18.40
C ALA A 117 8.54 -16.58 -17.24
N GLY A 118 8.52 -16.12 -15.98
CA GLY A 118 8.58 -16.96 -14.79
C GLY A 118 7.23 -17.48 -14.28
N ASN A 119 7.24 -18.22 -13.17
CA ASN A 119 6.02 -18.77 -12.55
C ASN A 119 5.32 -17.78 -11.60
N GLY A 120 5.85 -16.56 -11.42
CA GLY A 120 5.26 -15.55 -10.55
C GLY A 120 5.40 -15.83 -9.05
N LYS A 121 6.35 -16.67 -8.64
CA LYS A 121 6.55 -16.99 -7.22
C LYS A 121 6.88 -15.75 -6.39
N VAL A 122 7.71 -14.85 -6.92
CA VAL A 122 8.07 -13.62 -6.18
C VAL A 122 6.87 -12.68 -6.12
N LEU A 123 6.08 -12.59 -7.19
CA LEU A 123 4.82 -11.85 -7.17
C LEU A 123 3.85 -12.37 -6.10
N ALA A 124 3.71 -13.70 -5.97
CA ALA A 124 2.87 -14.32 -4.96
C ALA A 124 3.32 -13.97 -3.54
N GLN A 125 4.64 -13.99 -3.28
CA GLN A 125 5.23 -13.63 -2.00
C GLN A 125 5.00 -12.14 -1.69
N ALA A 126 5.24 -11.26 -2.67
CA ALA A 126 4.99 -9.84 -2.54
C ALA A 126 3.52 -9.53 -2.23
N ALA A 127 2.58 -10.18 -2.93
CA ALA A 127 1.15 -10.02 -2.69
C ALA A 127 0.74 -10.44 -1.27
N ALA A 128 1.26 -11.56 -0.76
CA ALA A 128 0.97 -12.02 0.59
C ALA A 128 1.55 -11.09 1.67
N ALA A 129 2.77 -10.57 1.45
CA ALA A 129 3.39 -9.60 2.36
C ALA A 129 2.62 -8.28 2.39
N GLU A 130 2.29 -7.71 1.22
CA GLU A 130 1.53 -6.47 1.10
C GLU A 130 0.14 -6.59 1.74
N GLU A 131 -0.55 -7.71 1.56
CA GLU A 131 -1.85 -7.96 2.20
C GLU A 131 -1.73 -7.99 3.74
N ASN A 132 -0.69 -8.66 4.26
CA ASN A 132 -0.47 -8.71 5.71
C ASN A 132 -0.15 -7.32 6.28
N GLU A 133 0.69 -6.53 5.60
CA GLU A 133 1.01 -5.15 6.00
C GLU A 133 -0.23 -4.26 5.98
N ASN A 134 -1.05 -4.35 4.93
CA ASN A 134 -2.30 -3.60 4.83
C ASN A 134 -3.28 -3.98 5.95
N ARG A 135 -3.39 -5.26 6.30
CA ARG A 135 -4.21 -5.73 7.43
C ARG A 135 -3.73 -5.16 8.75
N ILE A 136 -2.42 -5.16 9.00
CA ILE A 136 -1.82 -4.57 10.21
C ILE A 136 -2.12 -3.06 10.26
N ARG A 137 -1.89 -2.35 9.16
CA ARG A 137 -2.14 -0.90 9.06
C ARG A 137 -3.61 -0.55 9.27
N GLN A 138 -4.53 -1.29 8.66
CA GLN A 138 -5.97 -1.08 8.82
C GLN A 138 -6.40 -1.30 10.27
N ARG A 139 -5.92 -2.37 10.92
CA ARG A 139 -6.17 -2.61 12.35
C ARG A 139 -5.67 -1.47 13.22
N GLN A 140 -4.46 -0.96 12.95
CA GLN A 140 -3.90 0.20 13.67
C GLN A 140 -4.74 1.46 13.46
N LEU A 141 -5.19 1.74 12.24
CA LEU A 141 -6.05 2.89 11.94
C LEU A 141 -7.40 2.80 12.68
N LEU A 142 -8.00 1.60 12.76
CA LEU A 142 -9.22 1.37 13.52
C LEU A 142 -9.02 1.68 15.01
N ILE A 143 -7.96 1.13 15.63
CA ILE A 143 -7.59 1.41 17.04
C ILE A 143 -7.41 2.93 17.26
N GLN A 144 -6.80 3.63 16.31
CA GLN A 144 -6.66 5.09 16.40
C GLN A 144 -8.01 5.81 16.29
N SER A 145 -8.88 5.39 15.39
CA SER A 145 -10.16 6.07 15.11
C SER A 145 -11.19 5.94 16.23
N VAL A 146 -11.19 4.83 16.98
CA VAL A 146 -12.19 4.56 18.05
C VAL A 146 -11.87 5.25 19.38
N GLY A 147 -10.79 6.03 19.41
CA GLY A 147 -10.36 6.78 20.59
C GLY A 147 -9.59 5.95 21.62
N ASP A 148 -9.27 4.69 21.32
CA ASP A 148 -8.46 3.83 22.19
C ASP A 148 -7.06 4.39 22.39
N THR A 149 -6.45 4.99 21.37
CA THR A 149 -5.19 5.73 21.53
C THR A 149 -5.30 6.84 22.58
N ARG A 150 -6.43 7.57 22.61
CA ARG A 150 -6.69 8.61 23.61
C ARG A 150 -6.91 8.01 24.99
N ARG A 151 -7.65 6.89 25.11
CA ARG A 151 -7.85 6.16 26.38
C ARG A 151 -6.54 5.63 26.94
N ARG A 152 -5.70 5.00 26.11
CA ARG A 152 -4.35 4.50 26.47
C ARG A 152 -3.46 5.62 26.99
N SER A 153 -3.41 6.76 26.30
CA SER A 153 -2.64 7.93 26.76
C SER A 153 -3.13 8.46 28.11
N LYS A 154 -4.46 8.57 28.30
CA LYS A 154 -5.05 8.97 29.59
C LYS A 154 -4.77 7.95 30.70
N ALA A 155 -4.79 6.66 30.40
CA ALA A 155 -4.48 5.61 31.37
C ALA A 155 -3.02 5.70 31.85
N ARG A 156 -2.07 5.97 30.95
CA ARG A 156 -0.66 6.19 31.32
C ARG A 156 -0.50 7.40 32.24
N GLU A 157 -1.22 8.49 31.96
CA GLU A 157 -1.20 9.67 32.82
C GLU A 157 -1.82 9.40 34.20
N ALA A 158 -2.99 8.75 34.23
CA ALA A 158 -3.64 8.32 35.46
C ALA A 158 -2.73 7.42 36.31
N PHE A 159 -1.96 6.54 35.67
CA PHE A 159 -1.01 5.67 36.36
C PHE A 159 0.14 6.45 37.00
N ARG A 160 0.67 7.50 36.34
CA ARG A 160 1.72 8.37 36.90
C ARG A 160 1.27 9.08 38.17
N ILE A 161 0.03 9.57 38.19
CA ILE A 161 -0.56 10.23 39.36
C ILE A 161 -1.18 9.24 40.37
N LYS A 162 -0.93 7.93 40.21
CA LYS A 162 -1.44 6.84 41.06
C LYS A 162 -2.97 6.77 41.17
N ASN A 163 -3.69 7.30 40.19
CA ASN A 163 -5.14 7.15 40.10
C ASN A 163 -5.49 5.79 39.49
N TYR A 164 -5.36 4.73 40.30
CA TYR A 164 -5.51 3.36 39.82
C TYR A 164 -6.94 3.00 39.39
N ILE A 165 -7.97 3.65 39.95
CA ILE A 165 -9.37 3.47 39.53
C ILE A 165 -9.52 3.91 38.07
N ALA A 166 -9.01 5.10 37.73
CA ALA A 166 -9.07 5.60 36.37
C ALA A 166 -8.26 4.74 35.39
N VAL A 167 -7.11 4.20 35.82
CA VAL A 167 -6.31 3.28 34.99
C VAL A 167 -7.11 2.03 34.62
N VAL A 168 -7.73 1.37 35.61
CA VAL A 168 -8.52 0.15 35.38
C VAL A 168 -9.68 0.45 34.43
N LYS A 169 -10.48 1.48 34.73
CA LYS A 169 -11.60 1.88 33.89
C LYS A 169 -11.19 2.15 32.43
N LEU A 170 -10.15 2.97 32.23
CA LEU A 170 -9.73 3.38 30.88
C LEU A 170 -9.17 2.23 30.04
N LEU A 171 -8.55 1.22 30.66
CA LEU A 171 -7.98 0.07 29.95
C LEU A 171 -8.98 -1.06 29.74
N GLU A 172 -9.92 -1.26 30.65
CA GLU A 172 -10.98 -2.28 30.48
C GLU A 172 -12.08 -1.84 29.50
N GLU A 173 -12.28 -0.53 29.33
CA GLU A 173 -13.19 0.06 28.35
C GLU A 173 -12.54 0.28 26.97
N LEU A 174 -11.38 -0.33 26.69
CA LEU A 174 -10.82 -0.33 25.33
C LEU A 174 -11.72 -1.17 24.41
N GLU A 175 -11.94 -0.68 23.20
CA GLU A 175 -12.68 -1.43 22.17
C GLU A 175 -11.86 -2.61 21.65
N TYR A 176 -10.53 -2.48 21.68
CA TYR A 176 -9.58 -3.55 21.31
C TYR A 176 -8.65 -3.89 22.50
N PRO A 177 -9.16 -4.61 23.52
CA PRO A 177 -8.38 -4.93 24.72
C PRO A 177 -7.28 -5.97 24.47
N ASP A 178 -7.47 -6.87 23.49
CA ASP A 178 -6.47 -7.89 23.12
C ASP A 178 -5.21 -7.27 22.48
N ASP A 179 -5.31 -6.05 21.97
CA ASP A 179 -4.19 -5.28 21.41
C ASP A 179 -3.44 -4.46 22.47
N MET A 180 -3.66 -4.71 23.76
CA MET A 180 -2.85 -4.09 24.82
C MET A 180 -1.41 -4.59 24.75
N THR A 181 -0.47 -3.65 24.87
CA THR A 181 0.95 -3.99 24.95
C THR A 181 1.27 -4.73 26.26
N PRO A 182 2.37 -5.51 26.33
CA PRO A 182 2.80 -6.12 27.59
C PRO A 182 2.97 -5.12 28.74
N ALA A 183 3.40 -3.90 28.42
CA ALA A 183 3.51 -2.81 29.40
C ALA A 183 2.13 -2.36 29.93
N GLU A 184 1.13 -2.25 29.05
CA GLU A 184 -0.25 -1.90 29.42
C GLU A 184 -0.92 -2.99 30.25
N LEU A 185 -0.71 -4.27 29.90
CA LEU A 185 -1.17 -5.41 30.71
C LEU A 185 -0.54 -5.40 32.11
N LYS A 186 0.77 -5.12 32.20
CA LYS A 186 1.47 -4.99 33.48
C LYS A 186 0.94 -3.80 34.30
N MET A 187 0.69 -2.67 33.64
CA MET A 187 0.11 -1.47 34.25
C MET A 187 -1.28 -1.75 34.83
N LEU A 188 -2.14 -2.43 34.07
CA LEU A 188 -3.46 -2.86 34.51
C LEU A 188 -3.38 -3.81 35.70
N ALA A 189 -2.49 -4.80 35.65
CA ALA A 189 -2.29 -5.75 36.74
C ALA A 189 -1.84 -5.06 38.04
N ILE A 190 -0.93 -4.09 37.96
CA ILE A 190 -0.50 -3.29 39.13
C ILE A 190 -1.66 -2.45 39.67
N ALA A 191 -2.40 -1.77 38.79
CA ALA A 191 -3.54 -0.95 39.19
C ALA A 191 -4.60 -1.77 39.93
N ARG A 192 -4.99 -2.95 39.39
CA ARG A 192 -5.92 -3.88 40.06
C ARG A 192 -5.42 -4.30 41.43
N LYS A 193 -4.14 -4.71 41.56
CA LYS A 193 -3.55 -5.10 42.86
C LYS A 193 -3.60 -3.96 43.89
N ARG A 194 -3.36 -2.72 43.48
CA ARG A 194 -3.36 -1.55 44.37
C ARG A 194 -4.77 -1.16 44.82
N LEU A 195 -5.80 -1.43 44.03
CA LEU A 195 -7.20 -1.23 44.42
C LEU A 195 -7.69 -2.25 45.45
N HIS A 196 -7.14 -3.46 45.46
CA HIS A 196 -7.51 -4.50 46.42
C HIS A 196 -6.69 -4.47 47.72
N ALA A 197 -5.64 -3.63 47.80
CA ALA A 197 -4.72 -3.56 48.93
C ALA A 197 -4.91 -2.32 49.82
N GLY A 198 -5.92 -1.49 49.53
CA GLY A 198 -6.33 -0.34 50.34
C GLY A 198 -7.80 -0.45 50.66
#